data_AF-A0A497T927-F1
#
_entry.id   AF-A0A497T927-F1
#
_cell.length_a   1.000
_cell.length_b   1.000
_cell.length_c   1.000
_cell.angle_alpha   90.00
_cell.angle_beta   90.00
_cell.angle_gamma   90.00
#
_symmetry.space_group_name_H-M   'P 1'
#
loop_
_entity.id
_entity.type
_entity.pdbx_description
1 polymer ?
#
loop_
_entity_poly.entity_id
_entity_poly.type
_entity_poly.pdbx_seq_one_letter_code
_entity_poly.pdbx_strand_id
1 'polypeptide(L)'
;MDLKIKFVPYEKFKKKGFRPILRDLKEKTIILIDAKLDPEEEAKLIAEIMKRVSDDFSGIELSSIDLESIEKNPSFFDKFKNNLIEMITGKKRGVTIIGSAKIIRRIQKEPEDLLVYM
;
A
#
# COMPACT_ATOMS: atom_id res chain seq x y z
N MET A 1 -19.53 -12.81 -0.47
CA MET A 1 -18.43 -13.04 0.50
C MET A 1 -17.55 -11.83 0.33
N ASP A 2 -17.60 -10.87 1.27
CA ASP A 2 -17.36 -9.49 0.86
C ASP A 2 -15.94 -9.06 1.24
N LEU A 3 -15.05 -9.10 0.24
CA LEU A 3 -13.73 -8.48 0.30
C LEU A 3 -13.91 -6.98 0.57
N LYS A 4 -13.27 -6.46 1.61
CA LYS A 4 -13.31 -5.03 1.93
C LYS A 4 -12.09 -4.34 1.33
N ILE A 5 -12.28 -3.19 0.70
CA ILE A 5 -11.17 -2.32 0.28
C ILE A 5 -11.21 -1.07 1.17
N LYS A 6 -10.10 -0.81 1.87
CA LYS A 6 -9.96 0.34 2.76
C LYS A 6 -8.94 1.31 2.20
N PHE A 7 -9.37 2.50 1.88
CA PHE A 7 -8.49 3.59 1.47
C PHE A 7 -7.99 4.37 2.70
N VAL A 8 -6.69 4.66 2.74
CA VAL A 8 -6.01 5.34 3.84
C VAL A 8 -5.12 6.46 3.29
N PRO A 9 -5.47 7.73 3.54
CA PRO A 9 -4.57 8.83 3.23
C PRO A 9 -3.24 8.70 3.99
N TYR A 10 -2.13 8.94 3.31
CA TYR A 10 -0.78 8.79 3.83
C TYR A 10 -0.53 9.68 5.06
N GLU A 11 -1.13 10.86 5.16
CA GLU A 11 -1.01 11.70 6.36
C GLU A 11 -1.63 11.03 7.58
N LYS A 12 -2.74 10.31 7.38
CA LYS A 12 -3.42 9.56 8.43
C LYS A 12 -2.59 8.36 8.86
N PHE A 13 -1.93 7.70 7.90
CA PHE A 13 -0.96 6.65 8.16
C PHE A 13 0.25 7.18 8.95
N LYS A 14 0.89 8.26 8.48
CA LYS A 14 2.04 8.90 9.11
C LYS A 14 1.75 9.37 10.53
N LYS A 15 0.55 9.93 10.77
CA LYS A 15 0.13 10.43 12.09
C LYS A 15 -0.26 9.34 13.08
N LYS A 16 -1.01 8.32 12.64
CA LYS A 16 -1.54 7.27 13.54
C LYS A 16 -0.63 6.05 13.63
N GLY A 17 0.38 5.98 12.78
CA GLY A 17 1.27 4.83 12.65
C GLY A 17 0.54 3.57 12.20
N PHE A 18 1.19 2.43 12.43
CA PHE A 18 0.79 1.15 11.86
C PHE A 18 -0.42 0.51 12.58
N ARG A 19 -0.65 0.82 13.87
CA ARG A 19 -1.61 0.09 14.72
C ARG A 19 -3.05 0.00 14.16
N PRO A 20 -3.65 1.05 13.57
CA PRO A 20 -4.99 0.95 12.98
C PRO A 20 -5.02 -0.03 11.81
N ILE A 21 -4.02 0.03 10.92
CA ILE A 21 -3.88 -0.83 9.74
C ILE A 21 -3.82 -2.31 10.16
N LEU A 22 -3.07 -2.62 11.22
CA LEU A 22 -2.92 -3.99 11.74
C LEU A 22 -4.25 -4.62 12.17
N ARG A 23 -5.20 -3.82 12.66
CA ARG A 23 -6.51 -4.33 13.08
C ARG A 23 -7.36 -4.67 11.85
N ASP A 24 -7.34 -3.81 10.84
CA ASP A 24 -8.14 -3.98 9.64
C ASP A 24 -7.67 -5.16 8.77
N LEU A 25 -6.37 -5.45 8.76
CA LEU A 25 -5.76 -6.54 7.97
C LEU A 25 -6.14 -7.95 8.42
N LYS A 26 -6.61 -8.11 9.67
CA LYS A 26 -7.10 -9.40 10.17
C LYS A 26 -8.48 -9.76 9.61
N GLU A 27 -9.26 -8.75 9.23
CA GLU A 27 -10.47 -8.94 8.45
C GLU A 27 -10.07 -9.08 6.97
N LYS A 28 -10.90 -9.71 6.12
CA LYS A 28 -10.60 -9.91 4.69
C LYS A 28 -10.55 -8.57 3.92
N THR A 29 -9.50 -7.80 4.16
CA THR A 29 -9.40 -6.40 3.81
C THR A 29 -8.11 -6.17 3.03
N ILE A 30 -8.23 -5.47 1.91
CA ILE A 30 -7.10 -4.86 1.21
C ILE A 30 -7.05 -3.40 1.62
N ILE A 31 -5.88 -2.93 1.99
CA ILE A 31 -5.63 -1.54 2.37
C ILE A 31 -4.85 -0.87 1.25
N LEU A 32 -5.32 0.29 0.82
CA LEU A 32 -4.68 1.15 -0.16
C LEU A 32 -4.23 2.43 0.53
N ILE A 33 -2.94 2.74 0.42
CA ILE A 33 -2.35 4.00 0.87
C ILE A 33 -2.08 4.87 -0.35
N ASP A 34 -2.49 6.15 -0.30
CA ASP A 34 -2.39 7.11 -1.41
C ASP A 34 -1.00 7.73 -1.59
N ALA A 35 0.03 6.97 -1.27
CA ALA A 35 1.42 7.30 -1.49
C ALA A 35 2.23 6.02 -1.64
N LYS A 36 3.37 6.12 -2.31
CA LYS A 36 4.43 5.11 -2.23
C LYS A 36 5.11 5.23 -0.87
N LEU A 37 5.17 4.13 -0.12
CA LEU A 37 5.98 4.07 1.08
C LEU A 37 7.47 3.97 0.74
N ASP A 38 8.29 4.60 1.56
CA ASP A 38 9.73 4.42 1.47
C ASP A 38 10.18 3.06 1.99
N PRO A 39 11.30 2.51 1.50
CA PRO A 39 11.79 1.19 1.93
C PRO A 39 11.91 1.05 3.45
N GLU A 40 12.26 2.12 4.16
CA GLU A 40 12.31 2.14 5.62
C GLU A 40 10.91 2.05 6.26
N GLU A 41 9.92 2.77 5.71
CA GLU A 41 8.54 2.74 6.17
C GLU A 41 7.91 1.35 5.93
N GLU A 42 8.18 0.75 4.77
CA GLU A 42 7.76 -0.62 4.44
C GLU A 42 8.37 -1.63 5.39
N ALA A 43 9.68 -1.60 5.57
CA ALA A 43 10.39 -2.52 6.47
C ALA A 43 9.85 -2.40 7.91
N LYS A 44 9.59 -1.18 8.37
CA LYS A 44 9.03 -0.92 9.70
C LYS A 44 7.59 -1.44 9.84
N LEU A 45 6.76 -1.25 8.81
CA LEU A 45 5.40 -1.79 8.77
C LEU A 45 5.44 -3.32 8.84
N ILE A 46 6.26 -3.96 8.00
CA ILE A 46 6.44 -5.42 7.97
C ILE A 46 6.90 -5.92 9.34
N ALA A 47 7.92 -5.29 9.93
CA ALA A 47 8.43 -5.67 11.24
C ALA A 47 7.36 -5.57 12.33
N GLU A 48 6.57 -4.49 12.36
CA GLU A 48 5.48 -4.32 13.33
C GLU A 48 4.34 -5.33 13.13
N ILE A 49 4.10 -5.76 11.90
CA ILE A 49 3.14 -6.81 11.59
C ILE A 49 3.64 -8.16 12.07
N MET A 50 4.90 -8.51 11.75
CA MET A 50 5.49 -9.81 12.10
C MET A 50 5.50 -10.05 13.62
N LYS A 51 5.65 -8.99 14.43
CA LYS A 51 5.49 -9.07 15.89
C LYS A 51 4.09 -9.48 16.37
N ARG A 52 3.08 -9.42 15.50
CA ARG A 52 1.66 -9.65 15.83
C ARG A 52 1.03 -10.78 15.01
N VAL A 53 1.84 -11.49 14.22
CA VAL A 53 1.44 -12.70 13.51
C VAL A 53 1.01 -13.75 14.52
N SER A 54 -0.11 -14.39 14.24
CA SER A 54 -0.71 -15.47 15.03
C SER A 54 -1.25 -16.52 14.06
N ASP A 55 -1.71 -17.67 14.56
CA ASP A 55 -2.18 -18.77 13.70
C ASP A 55 -3.33 -18.34 12.75
N ASP A 56 -4.17 -17.39 13.17
CA ASP A 56 -5.26 -16.82 12.36
C ASP A 56 -4.80 -15.76 11.32
N PHE A 57 -3.55 -15.33 11.38
CA PHE A 57 -3.01 -14.26 10.54
C PHE A 57 -1.66 -14.66 9.94
N SER A 58 -1.69 -15.21 8.73
CA SER A 58 -0.52 -15.77 8.03
C SER A 58 0.52 -14.75 7.54
N GLY A 59 0.47 -13.50 8.02
CA GLY A 59 1.30 -12.38 7.54
C GLY A 59 0.65 -11.56 6.44
N ILE A 60 1.42 -10.61 5.89
CA ILE A 60 0.98 -9.69 4.84
C ILE A 60 1.82 -9.84 3.58
N GLU A 61 1.23 -9.40 2.47
CA GLU A 61 1.97 -8.98 1.30
C GLU A 61 1.76 -7.48 1.11
N LEU A 62 2.85 -6.80 0.73
CA LEU A 62 2.90 -5.38 0.48
C LEU A 62 3.50 -5.15 -0.90
N SER A 63 2.89 -4.26 -1.67
CA SER A 63 3.45 -3.79 -2.93
C SER A 63 3.23 -2.29 -3.06
N SER A 64 4.31 -1.55 -3.24
CA SER A 64 4.25 -0.13 -3.56
C SER A 64 4.47 0.10 -5.04
N ILE A 65 3.47 0.69 -5.67
CA ILE A 65 3.47 1.01 -7.10
C ILE A 65 3.96 2.45 -7.24
N ASP A 66 5.05 2.59 -7.99
CA ASP A 66 5.60 3.87 -8.38
C ASP A 66 4.89 4.36 -9.65
N LEU A 67 4.01 5.34 -9.50
CA LEU A 67 3.24 5.89 -10.61
C LEU A 67 4.09 6.77 -11.54
N GLU A 68 5.26 7.25 -11.10
CA GLU A 68 6.17 8.02 -11.96
C GLU A 68 6.87 7.10 -12.97
N SER A 69 7.13 5.85 -12.59
CA SER A 69 7.76 4.86 -13.46
C SER A 69 6.85 4.33 -14.59
N ILE A 70 5.55 4.63 -14.53
CA ILE A 70 4.58 4.25 -15.58
C ILE A 70 4.71 5.16 -16.81
N GLU A 71 5.17 6.40 -16.61
CA GLU A 71 5.43 7.33 -17.72
C GLU A 71 6.69 6.87 -18.50
N LYS A 72 6.50 6.36 -19.72
CA LYS A 72 7.62 5.98 -20.60
C LYS A 72 8.30 7.25 -21.13
N ASN A 73 9.50 7.54 -20.64
CA ASN A 73 10.33 8.72 -20.93
C ASN A 73 9.81 10.05 -20.33
N PRO A 74 9.84 10.21 -18.99
CA PRO A 74 9.45 11.47 -18.37
C PRO A 74 10.39 12.59 -18.80
N SER A 75 9.84 13.74 -19.20
CA SER A 75 10.62 14.93 -19.53
C SER A 75 11.36 15.46 -18.29
N PHE A 76 12.41 16.24 -18.50
CA PHE A 76 13.08 16.97 -17.41
C PHE A 76 12.09 17.84 -16.61
N PHE A 77 11.09 18.40 -17.28
CA PHE A 77 10.04 19.20 -16.63
C PHE A 77 9.12 18.35 -15.75
N ASP A 78 8.80 17.12 -16.17
CA ASP A 78 7.95 16.20 -15.41
C ASP A 78 8.62 15.77 -14.11
N LYS A 79 9.91 15.45 -14.17
CA LYS A 79 10.72 15.14 -12.97
C LYS A 79 10.77 16.31 -11.99
N PHE A 80 10.94 17.53 -12.48
CA PHE A 80 10.95 18.72 -11.63
C PHE A 80 9.60 18.96 -10.96
N LYS A 81 8.50 18.82 -11.72
CA LYS A 81 7.14 18.94 -11.19
C LYS A 81 6.85 17.88 -10.13
N ASN A 82 7.27 16.63 -10.34
CA ASN A 82 7.12 15.54 -9.38
C ASN A 82 7.86 15.86 -8.07
N ASN A 83 9.12 16.29 -8.15
CA ASN A 83 9.88 16.70 -6.97
C ASN A 83 9.22 17.85 -6.20
N LEU A 84 8.64 18.83 -6.91
CA LEU A 84 7.90 19.93 -6.26
C LEU A 84 6.64 19.42 -5.54
N ILE A 85 5.88 18.51 -6.18
CA ILE A 85 4.69 17.90 -5.58
C ILE A 85 5.08 17.12 -4.31
N GLU A 86 6.13 16.31 -4.38
CA GLU A 86 6.63 15.56 -3.22
C GLU A 86 7.06 16.50 -2.10
N MET A 87 7.77 17.59 -2.41
CA MET A 87 8.21 18.58 -1.41
C MET A 87 7.02 19.27 -0.71
N ILE A 88 5.97 19.62 -1.45
CA ILE A 88 4.80 20.33 -0.91
C ILE A 88 3.91 19.37 -0.11
N THR A 89 3.65 18.18 -0.64
CA THR A 89 2.72 17.21 -0.03
C THR A 89 3.39 16.34 1.04
N GLY A 90 4.72 16.21 0.99
CA GLY A 90 5.47 15.27 1.80
C GLY A 90 5.15 13.80 1.48
N LYS A 91 4.58 13.53 0.29
CA LYS A 91 4.18 12.20 -0.19
C LYS A 91 4.87 11.87 -1.49
N LYS A 92 5.34 10.62 -1.60
CA LYS A 92 5.79 10.08 -2.88
C LYS A 92 4.60 9.70 -3.73
N ARG A 93 4.63 10.10 -5.00
CA ARG A 93 3.57 9.83 -5.96
C ARG A 93 3.51 8.32 -6.23
N GLY A 94 2.41 7.70 -5.82
CA GLY A 94 2.30 6.25 -5.87
C GLY A 94 1.13 5.73 -5.06
N VAL A 95 0.97 4.41 -5.06
CA VAL A 95 -0.01 3.71 -4.23
C VAL A 95 0.66 2.52 -3.57
N THR A 96 0.49 2.37 -2.27
CA THR A 96 0.89 1.16 -1.55
C THR A 96 -0.32 0.29 -1.27
N ILE A 97 -0.25 -0.96 -1.69
CA ILE A 97 -1.27 -1.99 -1.50
C ILE A 97 -0.79 -2.94 -0.41
N ILE A 98 -1.66 -3.20 0.57
CA ILE A 98 -1.36 -4.10 1.68
C ILE A 98 -2.54 -5.06 1.85
N GLY A 99 -2.28 -6.35 1.90
CA GLY A 99 -3.30 -7.35 2.18
C GLY A 99 -2.73 -8.53 2.94
N SER A 100 -3.60 -9.38 3.49
CA SER A 100 -3.15 -10.66 4.04
C SER A 100 -2.58 -11.52 2.91
N ALA A 101 -1.49 -12.24 3.18
CA ALA A 101 -0.83 -13.08 2.17
C ALA A 101 -1.81 -14.08 1.53
N LYS A 102 -2.77 -14.58 2.30
CA LYS A 102 -3.82 -15.49 1.82
C LYS A 102 -4.71 -14.83 0.74
N ILE A 103 -5.10 -13.57 0.93
CA ILE A 103 -5.97 -12.86 -0.03
C ILE A 103 -5.18 -12.45 -1.27
N ILE A 104 -3.96 -11.93 -1.11
CA ILE A 104 -3.14 -11.52 -2.25
C ILE A 104 -2.78 -12.73 -3.11
N ARG A 105 -2.37 -13.86 -2.52
CA ARG A 105 -2.14 -15.12 -3.25
C ARG A 105 -3.39 -15.64 -3.95
N ARG A 106 -4.57 -15.42 -3.36
CA ARG A 106 -5.83 -15.80 -4.00
C ARG A 106 -6.08 -14.94 -5.24
N ILE A 107 -5.94 -13.62 -5.13
CA ILE A 107 -6.08 -12.68 -6.26
C ILE A 107 -5.04 -12.95 -7.35
N GLN A 108 -3.80 -13.30 -7.01
CA GLN A 108 -2.79 -13.70 -7.99
C GLN A 108 -3.18 -14.98 -8.76
N LYS A 109 -3.91 -15.90 -8.12
CA LYS A 109 -4.40 -17.15 -8.74
C LYS A 109 -5.71 -16.97 -9.50
N GLU A 110 -6.61 -16.13 -8.98
CA GLU A 110 -7.96 -15.84 -9.48
C GLU A 110 -8.11 -14.30 -9.61
N PRO A 111 -7.56 -13.66 -10.66
CA PRO A 111 -7.56 -12.20 -10.81
C PRO A 111 -8.97 -11.57 -10.80
N GLU A 112 -9.99 -12.32 -11.20
CA GLU A 112 -11.40 -11.95 -11.13
C GLU A 112 -11.93 -11.64 -9.72
N ASP A 113 -11.22 -12.06 -8.67
CA ASP A 113 -11.54 -11.71 -7.28
C ASP A 113 -11.35 -10.21 -6.98
N LEU A 114 -10.53 -9.51 -7.78
CA LEU A 114 -10.31 -8.08 -7.66
C LEU A 114 -10.20 -7.46 -9.06
N LEU A 115 -11.33 -7.04 -9.60
CA LEU A 115 -11.39 -6.29 -10.85
C LEU A 115 -11.40 -4.79 -10.55
N VAL A 116 -10.31 -4.11 -10.93
CA VAL A 116 -10.26 -2.65 -10.97
C VAL A 116 -10.44 -2.24 -12.42
N TYR A 117 -11.61 -1.71 -12.77
CA TYR A 117 -11.80 -1.05 -14.07
C TYR A 117 -11.02 0.26 -14.04
N MET A 118 -10.06 0.42 -14.96
CA MET A 118 -9.41 1.69 -15.27
C MET A 118 -10.05 2.32 -16.49
#